data_AF-A0A956Z4V3-F1
#
_entry.id   AF-A0A956Z4V3-F1
#
_cell.length_a   1.000
_cell.length_b   1.000
_cell.length_c   1.000
_cell.angle_alpha   90.00
_cell.angle_beta   90.00
_cell.angle_gamma   90.00
#
_symmetry.space_group_name_H-M   'P 1'
#
loop_
_entity.id
_entity.type
_entity.pdbx_description
1 polymer ?
#
loop_
_entity_poly.entity_id
_entity_poly.type
_entity_poly.pdbx_seq_one_letter_code
_entity_poly.pdbx_strand_id
1 'polypeptide(L)'
;MGSINDRKPESSFGEEPGDPGGTDGFGQAADRTADLKPLNRHEYPGWIKAASIVVIASVCYSLLSFPANLEAARNLRRAENLYEADRLLESMDSFGKVLKSHPSSEKARIGAAKALFRYGGEIPCSLGVLYLSGISLSEYQWEGITEVMPPEYDHEFQKESD
;
A
#
# COMPACT_ATOMS: atom_id res chain seq x y z
N MET A 1 -60.94 35.51 -33.08
CA MET A 1 -61.17 36.53 -32.03
C MET A 1 -59.88 36.59 -31.19
N GLY A 2 -59.29 37.72 -30.80
CA GLY A 2 -59.82 39.09 -30.64
C GLY A 2 -60.25 39.30 -29.17
N SER A 3 -59.90 40.37 -28.45
CA SER A 3 -59.14 41.58 -28.80
C SER A 3 -58.61 42.32 -27.54
N ILE A 4 -57.65 43.26 -27.75
CA ILE A 4 -57.59 44.67 -27.25
C ILE A 4 -58.19 44.97 -25.85
N ASN A 5 -57.54 45.63 -24.87
CA ASN A 5 -56.25 46.38 -24.84
C ASN A 5 -55.34 45.95 -23.63
N ASP A 6 -54.81 46.72 -22.65
CA ASP A 6 -54.87 48.16 -22.30
C ASP A 6 -53.66 48.71 -21.48
N ARG A 7 -53.55 50.06 -21.44
CA ARG A 7 -52.77 50.94 -20.53
C ARG A 7 -51.23 51.00 -20.60
N LYS A 8 -50.78 51.89 -21.49
CA LYS A 8 -49.72 52.88 -21.19
C LYS A 8 -50.23 53.90 -20.15
N PRO A 9 -49.37 54.54 -19.36
CA PRO A 9 -49.36 56.02 -19.40
C PRO A 9 -47.97 56.60 -19.66
N GLU A 10 -47.92 57.88 -20.00
CA GLU A 10 -46.74 58.51 -20.57
C GLU A 10 -45.97 59.40 -19.58
N SER A 11 -44.73 59.69 -19.98
CA SER A 11 -43.82 60.79 -19.62
C SER A 11 -42.66 60.43 -18.67
N SER A 12 -41.48 61.07 -18.78
CA SER A 12 -41.22 62.33 -19.49
C SER A 12 -39.92 62.35 -20.32
N PHE A 13 -39.90 63.36 -21.19
CA PHE A 13 -38.87 63.80 -22.13
C PHE A 13 -37.56 64.24 -21.43
N GLY A 14 -36.43 64.10 -22.10
CA GLY A 14 -35.10 64.56 -21.66
C GLY A 14 -34.04 64.21 -22.70
N GLU A 15 -33.47 65.22 -23.36
CA GLU A 15 -32.59 65.09 -24.52
C GLU A 15 -31.09 65.26 -24.17
N GLU A 16 -30.23 64.66 -25.00
CA GLU A 16 -28.80 64.96 -25.22
C GLU A 16 -27.79 64.83 -24.06
N PRO A 17 -26.47 64.83 -24.35
CA PRO A 17 -25.77 64.55 -25.62
C PRO A 17 -24.86 63.31 -25.51
N GLY A 18 -24.13 62.98 -26.59
CA GLY A 18 -23.06 61.98 -26.58
C GLY A 18 -21.65 62.58 -26.53
N ASP A 19 -20.67 61.80 -26.06
CA ASP A 19 -19.22 62.00 -26.26
C ASP A 19 -18.50 60.62 -26.14
N PRO A 20 -17.17 60.46 -26.37
CA PRO A 20 -16.66 59.26 -27.05
C PRO A 20 -15.83 58.34 -26.12
N GLY A 21 -15.10 57.40 -26.70
CA GLY A 21 -14.45 56.30 -25.97
C GLY A 21 -13.38 56.72 -24.96
N GLY A 22 -13.50 56.20 -23.73
CA GLY A 22 -12.41 56.10 -22.74
C GLY A 22 -11.80 54.69 -22.75
N THR A 23 -10.53 54.57 -23.11
CA THR A 23 -9.82 53.28 -23.29
C THR A 23 -9.15 52.77 -22.00
N ASP A 24 -9.86 52.86 -20.88
CA ASP A 24 -9.23 52.93 -19.55
C ASP A 24 -9.25 51.58 -18.79
N GLY A 25 -9.51 50.47 -19.51
CA GLY A 25 -9.78 49.14 -18.95
C GLY A 25 -8.60 48.40 -18.28
N PHE A 26 -7.39 48.98 -18.25
CA PHE A 26 -6.18 48.29 -17.81
C PHE A 26 -5.51 48.83 -16.52
N GLY A 27 -5.97 49.96 -15.97
CA GLY A 27 -5.37 50.52 -14.74
C GLY A 27 -5.69 49.73 -13.45
N GLN A 28 -6.82 49.03 -13.41
CA GLN A 28 -7.44 48.58 -12.15
C GLN A 28 -6.96 47.19 -11.64
N ALA A 29 -5.80 46.71 -12.10
CA ALA A 29 -5.20 45.46 -11.63
C ALA A 29 -4.20 45.65 -10.47
N ALA A 30 -3.48 46.78 -10.42
CA ALA A 30 -2.44 47.02 -9.43
C ALA A 30 -3.02 47.23 -8.01
N ASP A 31 -4.09 48.03 -7.91
CA ASP A 31 -4.68 48.50 -6.66
C ASP A 31 -5.30 47.36 -5.82
N ARG A 32 -5.77 46.28 -6.48
CA ARG A 32 -6.36 45.11 -5.81
C ARG A 32 -5.37 44.28 -4.99
N THR A 33 -4.09 44.60 -5.04
CA THR A 33 -3.06 44.00 -4.16
C THR A 33 -2.84 44.78 -2.87
N ALA A 34 -3.28 46.04 -2.79
CA ALA A 34 -3.10 46.90 -1.62
C ALA A 34 -3.98 46.47 -0.42
N ASP A 35 -5.13 45.86 -0.68
CA ASP A 35 -6.09 45.37 0.33
C ASP A 35 -5.85 43.90 0.73
N LEU A 36 -4.70 43.32 0.34
CA LEU A 36 -4.26 42.00 0.81
C LEU A 36 -3.77 42.07 2.27
N LYS A 37 -4.74 42.17 3.19
CA LYS A 37 -4.54 42.07 4.64
C LYS A 37 -3.54 40.95 4.96
N PRO A 38 -2.39 41.26 5.58
CA PRO A 38 -1.29 40.30 5.67
C PRO A 38 -1.73 39.04 6.42
N LEU A 39 -1.50 37.88 5.82
CA LEU A 39 -1.80 36.58 6.41
C LEU A 39 -1.02 36.45 7.72
N ASN A 40 -1.71 36.66 8.84
CA ASN A 40 -1.09 36.68 10.15
C ASN A 40 -0.39 35.34 10.39
N ARG A 41 0.89 35.39 10.80
CA ARG A 41 1.70 34.19 11.00
C ARG A 41 1.12 33.40 12.15
N HIS A 42 0.41 32.32 11.83
CA HIS A 42 -0.22 31.45 12.81
C HIS A 42 0.86 30.76 13.64
N GLU A 43 1.11 31.25 14.84
CA GLU A 43 1.95 30.55 15.80
C GLU A 43 1.18 29.35 16.36
N TYR A 44 1.43 28.18 15.77
CA TYR A 44 0.97 26.92 16.34
C TYR A 44 1.50 26.78 17.79
N PRO A 45 0.61 26.54 18.78
CA PRO A 45 1.00 26.18 20.13
C PRO A 45 2.04 25.04 20.16
N GLY A 46 2.95 25.08 21.13
CA GLY A 46 4.08 24.15 21.21
C GLY A 46 3.69 22.66 21.18
N TRP A 47 2.52 22.32 21.71
CA TRP A 47 1.99 20.95 21.68
C TRP A 47 1.69 20.44 20.27
N ILE A 48 1.27 21.30 19.33
CA ILE A 48 1.04 20.92 17.93
C ILE A 48 2.37 20.62 17.23
N LYS A 49 3.40 21.41 17.52
CA LYS A 49 4.77 21.19 17.01
C LYS A 49 5.31 19.84 17.52
N ALA A 50 5.13 19.53 18.80
CA ALA A 50 5.49 18.24 19.39
C ALA A 50 4.67 17.06 18.80
N ALA A 51 3.35 17.20 18.67
CA ALA A 51 2.49 16.17 18.07
C ALA A 51 2.86 15.88 16.61
N SER A 52 3.17 16.93 15.83
CA SER A 52 3.65 16.80 14.45
C SER A 52 4.96 16.00 14.40
N ILE A 53 5.93 16.30 15.26
CA ILE A 53 7.20 15.54 15.37
C ILE A 53 6.93 14.07 15.73
N VAL A 54 6.01 13.78 16.66
CA VAL A 54 5.66 12.40 17.05
C VAL A 54 4.99 11.64 15.89
N VAL A 55 4.07 12.27 15.17
CA VAL A 55 3.42 11.65 13.99
C VAL A 55 4.44 11.39 12.89
N ILE A 56 5.32 12.36 12.59
CA ILE A 56 6.40 12.20 11.60
C ILE A 56 7.35 11.08 12.03
N ALA A 57 7.77 11.04 13.30
CA ALA A 57 8.63 9.98 13.82
C ALA A 57 7.96 8.58 13.73
N SER A 58 6.66 8.47 14.01
CA SER A 58 5.90 7.22 13.87
C SER A 58 5.78 6.76 12.41
N VAL A 59 5.54 7.69 11.49
CA VAL A 59 5.50 7.41 10.04
C VAL A 59 6.89 7.03 9.53
N CYS A 60 7.94 7.73 9.92
CA CYS A 60 9.33 7.37 9.60
C CYS A 60 9.72 6.01 10.18
N TYR A 61 9.35 5.69 11.42
CA TYR A 61 9.61 4.39 12.03
C TYR A 61 8.92 3.25 11.28
N SER A 62 7.65 3.45 10.88
CA SER A 62 6.92 2.52 10.02
C SER A 62 7.61 2.35 8.65
N LEU A 63 7.95 3.46 7.99
CA LEU A 63 8.62 3.46 6.69
C LEU A 63 10.04 2.86 6.73
N LEU A 64 10.74 2.92 7.86
CA LEU A 64 12.04 2.27 8.07
C LEU A 64 11.91 0.79 8.42
N SER A 65 10.78 0.37 9.00
CA SER A 65 10.46 -1.04 9.26
C SER A 65 9.99 -1.78 7.98
N PHE A 66 9.36 -1.06 7.04
CA PHE A 66 8.84 -1.61 5.78
C PHE A 66 9.87 -2.21 4.79
N PRO A 67 11.07 -1.64 4.53
CA PRO A 67 12.02 -2.19 3.54
C PRO A 67 12.48 -3.62 3.90
N ALA A 68 12.70 -3.92 5.18
CA ALA A 68 13.06 -5.26 5.64
C ALA A 68 11.96 -6.31 5.36
N ASN A 69 10.70 -5.88 5.32
CA ASN A 69 9.57 -6.73 4.94
C ASN A 69 9.43 -6.86 3.41
N LEU A 70 9.75 -5.79 2.67
CA LEU A 70 9.72 -5.79 1.20
C LEU A 70 10.82 -6.68 0.59
N GLU A 71 12.04 -6.68 1.14
CA GLU A 71 13.10 -7.58 0.68
C GLU A 71 12.74 -9.05 0.97
N ALA A 72 12.18 -9.34 2.14
CA ALA A 72 11.70 -10.66 2.50
C ALA A 72 10.60 -11.15 1.55
N ALA A 73 9.57 -10.33 1.29
CA ALA A 73 8.50 -10.64 0.36
C ALA A 73 8.99 -10.82 -1.09
N ARG A 74 9.98 -10.03 -1.52
CA ARG A 74 10.59 -10.14 -2.86
C ARG A 74 11.41 -11.41 -3.02
N ASN A 75 12.18 -11.80 -1.99
CA ASN A 75 12.94 -13.04 -1.98
C ASN A 75 12.02 -14.27 -1.86
N LEU A 76 10.93 -14.18 -1.10
CA LEU A 76 9.91 -15.22 -0.99
C LEU A 76 9.24 -15.47 -2.35
N ARG A 77 8.77 -14.42 -3.02
CA ARG A 77 8.18 -14.55 -4.37
C ARG A 77 9.18 -15.03 -5.42
N ARG A 78 10.48 -14.69 -5.26
CA ARG A 78 11.55 -15.28 -6.08
C ARG A 78 11.72 -16.77 -5.81
N ALA A 79 11.61 -17.21 -4.55
CA ALA A 79 11.69 -18.63 -4.17
C ALA A 79 10.49 -19.43 -4.72
N GLU A 80 9.27 -18.87 -4.65
CA GLU A 80 8.05 -19.42 -5.26
C GLU A 80 8.23 -19.59 -6.77
N ASN A 81 8.62 -18.54 -7.50
CA ASN A 81 8.91 -18.60 -8.93
C ASN A 81 10.02 -19.62 -9.30
N LEU A 82 11.01 -19.85 -8.41
CA LEU A 82 12.07 -20.84 -8.62
C LEU A 82 11.60 -22.28 -8.34
N TYR A 83 10.64 -22.46 -7.43
CA TYR A 83 9.98 -23.75 -7.17
C TYR A 83 9.08 -24.14 -8.35
N GLU A 84 8.29 -23.21 -8.88
CA GLU A 84 7.48 -23.43 -10.09
C GLU A 84 8.34 -23.73 -11.33
N ALA A 85 9.53 -23.14 -11.41
CA ALA A 85 10.53 -23.41 -12.46
C ALA A 85 11.39 -24.67 -12.20
N ASP A 86 11.01 -25.51 -11.22
CA ASP A 86 11.69 -26.75 -10.81
C ASP A 86 13.17 -26.60 -10.38
N ARG A 87 13.61 -25.36 -10.10
CA ARG A 87 14.98 -25.03 -9.63
C ARG A 87 15.04 -25.10 -8.10
N LEU A 88 14.73 -26.28 -7.58
CA LEU A 88 14.45 -26.53 -6.16
C LEU A 88 15.60 -26.10 -5.23
N LEU A 89 16.86 -26.38 -5.59
CA LEU A 89 18.03 -25.96 -4.82
C LEU A 89 18.15 -24.42 -4.67
N GLU A 90 17.86 -23.66 -5.72
CA GLU A 90 17.90 -22.19 -5.70
C GLU A 90 16.66 -21.60 -5.01
N SER A 91 15.52 -22.30 -5.09
CA SER A 91 14.33 -21.98 -4.30
C SER A 91 14.63 -22.14 -2.80
N MET A 92 15.27 -23.24 -2.39
CA MET A 92 15.66 -23.50 -1.00
C MET A 92 16.64 -22.46 -0.44
N ASP A 93 17.69 -22.07 -1.19
CA ASP A 93 18.57 -20.96 -0.79
C ASP A 93 17.81 -19.62 -0.69
N SER A 94 16.88 -19.37 -1.60
CA SER A 94 16.03 -18.16 -1.58
C SER A 94 15.10 -18.14 -0.36
N PHE A 95 14.44 -19.25 -0.01
CA PHE A 95 13.67 -19.38 1.23
C PHE A 95 14.55 -19.29 2.48
N GLY A 96 15.74 -19.88 2.47
CA GLY A 96 16.72 -19.78 3.56
C GLY A 96 17.17 -18.33 3.83
N LYS A 97 17.25 -17.49 2.80
CA LYS A 97 17.50 -16.04 2.93
C LYS A 97 16.32 -15.28 3.55
N VAL A 98 15.08 -15.71 3.27
CA VAL A 98 13.88 -15.17 3.94
C VAL A 98 13.85 -15.60 5.41
N LEU A 99 14.11 -16.87 5.72
CA LEU A 99 14.11 -17.39 7.09
C LEU A 99 15.23 -16.79 7.96
N LYS A 100 16.36 -16.36 7.38
CA LYS A 100 17.41 -15.62 8.10
C LYS A 100 17.00 -14.21 8.54
N SER A 101 16.07 -13.57 7.83
CA SER A 101 15.55 -12.23 8.18
C SER A 101 14.22 -12.29 8.94
N HIS A 102 13.38 -13.29 8.64
CA HIS A 102 12.07 -13.52 9.23
C HIS A 102 11.86 -15.01 9.55
N PRO A 103 12.49 -15.54 10.63
CA PRO A 103 12.40 -16.96 10.99
C PRO A 103 10.98 -17.42 11.35
N SER A 104 10.12 -16.50 11.77
CA SER A 104 8.70 -16.76 12.07
C SER A 104 7.79 -16.74 10.82
N SER A 105 8.33 -16.61 9.61
CA SER A 105 7.54 -16.53 8.38
C SER A 105 7.01 -17.91 7.96
N GLU A 106 5.78 -18.24 8.37
CA GLU A 106 5.05 -19.48 8.03
C GLU A 106 5.14 -19.81 6.54
N LYS A 107 4.89 -18.83 5.66
CA LYS A 107 4.98 -19.02 4.20
C LYS A 107 6.38 -19.44 3.74
N ALA A 108 7.43 -18.88 4.33
CA ALA A 108 8.80 -19.26 3.99
C ALA A 108 9.15 -20.66 4.54
N ARG A 109 8.62 -21.03 5.71
CA ARG A 109 8.78 -22.36 6.32
C ARG A 109 8.07 -23.44 5.49
N ILE A 110 6.81 -23.21 5.12
CA ILE A 110 6.00 -24.10 4.26
C ILE A 110 6.63 -24.22 2.86
N GLY A 111 7.04 -23.10 2.25
CA GLY A 111 7.70 -23.10 0.95
C GLY A 111 9.03 -23.87 0.96
N ALA A 112 9.86 -23.68 2.00
CA ALA A 112 11.09 -24.46 2.20
C ALA A 112 10.81 -25.95 2.37
N ALA A 113 9.80 -26.33 3.17
CA ALA A 113 9.42 -27.73 3.36
C ALA A 113 8.94 -28.39 2.06
N LYS A 114 8.05 -27.73 1.30
CA LYS A 114 7.61 -28.23 -0.03
C LYS A 114 8.77 -28.38 -1.01
N ALA A 115 9.71 -27.42 -1.04
CA ALA A 115 10.89 -27.50 -1.89
C ALA A 115 11.84 -28.65 -1.48
N LEU A 116 12.00 -28.90 -0.17
CA LEU A 116 12.78 -30.02 0.37
C LEU A 116 12.17 -31.38 0.01
N PHE A 117 10.87 -31.57 0.31
CA PHE A 117 10.17 -32.83 0.04
C PHE A 117 10.16 -33.16 -1.46
N ARG A 118 9.86 -32.18 -2.33
CA ARG A 118 9.88 -32.35 -3.79
C ARG A 118 11.29 -32.60 -4.34
N TYR A 119 12.36 -32.14 -3.67
CA TYR A 119 13.73 -32.32 -4.14
C TYR A 119 14.23 -33.76 -3.95
N GLY A 120 13.90 -34.41 -2.83
CA GLY A 120 14.16 -35.84 -2.59
C GLY A 120 15.63 -36.31 -2.67
N GLY A 121 16.59 -35.37 -2.74
CA GLY A 121 18.02 -35.66 -2.91
C GLY A 121 18.78 -35.83 -1.59
N GLU A 122 20.07 -35.45 -1.59
CA GLU A 122 20.99 -35.61 -0.44
C GLU A 122 20.58 -34.82 0.83
N ILE A 123 19.65 -33.87 0.71
CA ILE A 123 19.22 -33.02 1.82
C ILE A 123 18.02 -33.69 2.50
N PRO A 124 18.11 -34.08 3.78
CA PRO A 124 17.14 -34.98 4.40
C PRO A 124 15.76 -34.32 4.55
N CYS A 125 14.71 -35.05 4.19
CA CYS A 125 13.32 -34.60 4.27
C CYS A 125 12.88 -34.26 5.71
N SER A 126 13.51 -34.84 6.73
CA SER A 126 13.31 -34.45 8.14
C SER A 126 13.66 -32.99 8.45
N LEU A 127 14.47 -32.31 7.62
CA LEU A 127 14.67 -30.86 7.71
C LEU A 127 13.40 -30.09 7.25
N GLY A 128 12.66 -30.65 6.29
CA GLY A 128 11.34 -30.14 5.89
C GLY A 128 10.32 -30.29 7.02
N VAL A 129 10.32 -31.44 7.70
CA VAL A 129 9.53 -31.69 8.91
C VAL A 129 9.87 -30.69 10.02
N LEU A 130 11.16 -30.44 10.28
CA LEU A 130 11.60 -29.44 11.25
C LEU A 130 11.09 -28.03 10.90
N TYR A 131 11.07 -27.66 9.61
CA TYR A 131 10.46 -26.39 9.19
C TYR A 131 8.94 -26.34 9.41
N LEU A 132 8.22 -27.46 9.43
CA LEU A 132 6.78 -27.49 9.75
C LEU A 132 6.49 -27.58 11.26
N SER A 133 7.42 -28.10 12.06
CA SER A 133 7.22 -28.25 13.52
C SER A 133 6.91 -26.93 14.23
N GLY A 134 5.79 -26.87 14.96
CA GLY A 134 5.38 -25.67 15.70
C GLY A 134 4.92 -24.49 14.84
N ILE A 135 4.30 -24.73 13.68
CA ILE A 135 3.39 -23.76 13.02
C ILE A 135 2.01 -24.37 12.85
N SER A 136 0.95 -23.57 12.98
CA SER A 136 -0.42 -24.01 12.73
C SER A 136 -0.72 -24.04 11.23
N LEU A 137 -0.68 -25.23 10.63
CA LEU A 137 -1.06 -25.45 9.24
C LEU A 137 -2.58 -25.39 9.07
N SER A 138 -3.06 -24.73 8.02
CA SER A 138 -4.46 -24.85 7.59
C SER A 138 -4.67 -26.09 6.72
N GLU A 139 -5.90 -26.60 6.65
CA GLU A 139 -6.30 -27.78 5.86
C GLU A 139 -5.80 -27.71 4.39
N TYR A 140 -5.94 -26.55 3.74
CA TYR A 140 -5.44 -26.30 2.38
C TYR A 140 -3.89 -26.27 2.28
N GLN A 141 -3.20 -25.77 3.32
CA GLN A 141 -1.74 -25.87 3.38
C GLN A 141 -1.32 -27.33 3.57
N TRP A 142 -2.08 -28.11 4.34
CA TRP A 142 -1.83 -29.53 4.57
C TRP A 142 -1.95 -30.34 3.28
N GLU A 143 -3.08 -30.26 2.58
CA GLU A 143 -3.31 -30.94 1.29
C GLU A 143 -2.14 -30.71 0.31
N GLY A 144 -1.74 -29.44 0.16
CA GLY A 144 -0.62 -29.05 -0.70
C GLY A 144 0.78 -29.40 -0.17
N ILE A 145 0.95 -29.85 1.07
CA ILE A 145 2.23 -30.41 1.56
C ILE A 145 2.23 -31.93 1.39
N THR A 146 1.14 -32.60 1.74
CA THR A 146 1.00 -34.06 1.63
C THR A 146 1.11 -34.54 0.18
N GLU A 147 0.68 -33.74 -0.81
CA GLU A 147 0.91 -33.95 -2.24
C GLU A 147 2.39 -34.23 -2.60
N VAL A 148 3.33 -33.60 -1.89
CA VAL A 148 4.78 -33.69 -2.20
C VAL A 148 5.60 -34.42 -1.13
N MET A 149 4.99 -34.83 -0.02
CA MET A 149 5.70 -35.46 1.11
C MET A 149 6.01 -36.94 0.82
N PRO A 150 7.22 -37.44 1.15
CA PRO A 150 7.47 -38.88 1.13
C PRO A 150 6.59 -39.61 2.15
N PRO A 151 6.03 -40.79 1.82
CA PRO A 151 5.07 -41.51 2.68
C PRO A 151 5.66 -41.95 4.03
N GLU A 152 6.99 -41.95 4.15
CA GLU A 152 7.74 -42.26 5.37
C GLU A 152 7.42 -41.30 6.54
N TYR A 153 7.00 -40.06 6.26
CA TYR A 153 6.78 -39.01 7.27
C TYR A 153 5.30 -38.75 7.60
N ASP A 154 4.37 -39.31 6.82
CA ASP A 154 2.91 -39.20 7.03
C ASP A 154 2.51 -39.61 8.47
N HIS A 155 3.18 -40.63 9.00
CA HIS A 155 2.96 -41.18 10.35
C HIS A 155 3.38 -40.24 11.49
N GLU A 156 4.28 -39.28 11.25
CA GLU A 156 4.73 -38.34 12.29
C GLU A 156 3.69 -37.22 12.50
N PHE A 157 3.05 -36.75 11.42
CA PHE A 157 2.12 -35.62 11.46
C PHE A 157 0.68 -35.97 11.88
N GLN A 158 0.22 -37.18 11.57
CA GLN A 158 -1.09 -37.68 12.06
C GLN A 158 -1.17 -37.68 13.59
N LYS A 159 -0.02 -37.64 14.28
CA LYS A 159 0.11 -37.71 15.74
C LYS A 159 0.10 -36.34 16.44
N GLU A 160 0.11 -35.25 15.68
CA GLU A 160 0.19 -33.86 16.18
C GLU A 160 -1.10 -33.07 15.83
N SER A 161 -2.18 -33.78 15.47
CA SER A 161 -3.48 -33.23 15.01
C SER A 161 -4.68 -33.60 15.92
N ASP A 162 -4.44 -34.28 17.04
CA ASP A 162 -5.40 -34.62 18.12
C ASP A 162 -5.13 -33.77 19.39
#